data_AF-A0A6P0DDB1-F1
#
_entry.id   AF-A0A6P0DDB1-F1
#
_cell.length_a   1.000
_cell.length_b   1.000
_cell.length_c   1.000
_cell.angle_alpha   90.00
_cell.angle_beta   90.00
_cell.angle_gamma   90.00
#
_symmetry.space_group_name_H-M   'P 1'
#
loop_
_entity.id
_entity.type
_entity.pdbx_description
1 polymer ?
#
loop_
_entity_poly.entity_id
_entity_poly.type
_entity_poly.pdbx_seq_one_letter_code
_entity_poly.pdbx_strand_id
1 'polypeptide(L)'
;MIQLTMSEQDDSAEAQAAIDYLTEKAMGVVALTQLAQELAALKGGKRDEAYAKAQVAFAQAAEKAGRLSIEEYVFFAGYPVEGVHSDRWFAGSYDDQLGSVRQQLNEIEKEHGLSDGEYWLRGEAPPEYQAVSAMYDEILDRKFLETLEEFGLHELADMKRQHPDDYAAMRESGRRNVFEKQDLSAALSNLTATYEGEAKRAASGGAYLAAAIMLGSAAECRLMLKARDNPIEASSAFSSLPPEIRRRQGANPLSWDFITLIAVAAEATWLGTLERGEIAYSLPRLATLIRVNRNMVHPARYAKDRPFVYIGEQVYGEARASYALLRDALG
;
A
#
# COMPACT_ATOMS: atom_id res chain seq x y z
N MET A 1 -47.90 -1.00 -24.29
CA MET A 1 -46.50 -1.45 -24.39
C MET A 1 -45.66 -0.27 -23.95
N ILE A 2 -45.33 -0.20 -22.66
CA ILE A 2 -44.66 0.96 -22.06
C ILE A 2 -43.18 0.82 -22.41
N GLN A 3 -42.66 1.73 -23.24
CA GLN A 3 -41.23 1.91 -23.41
C GLN A 3 -40.67 2.41 -22.07
N LEU A 4 -40.02 1.52 -21.32
CA LEU A 4 -39.13 1.91 -20.23
C LEU A 4 -38.07 2.82 -20.83
N THR A 5 -38.00 4.06 -20.33
CA THR A 5 -37.00 5.04 -20.71
C THR A 5 -35.61 4.51 -20.35
N MET A 6 -34.61 4.73 -21.22
CA MET A 6 -33.26 4.15 -21.11
C MET A 6 -32.59 4.30 -19.71
N SER A 7 -32.96 5.28 -18.88
CA SER A 7 -32.44 5.42 -17.51
C SER A 7 -32.94 4.34 -16.55
N GLU A 8 -34.19 3.87 -16.67
CA GLU A 8 -34.72 2.81 -15.80
C GLU A 8 -34.15 1.42 -16.14
N GLN A 9 -33.69 1.24 -17.40
CA GLN A 9 -32.98 0.03 -17.82
C GLN A 9 -31.52 0.01 -17.31
N ASP A 10 -30.86 1.18 -17.25
CA ASP A 10 -29.51 1.34 -16.70
C ASP A 10 -29.48 1.11 -15.18
N ASP A 11 -30.43 1.70 -14.45
CA ASP A 11 -30.55 1.54 -12.99
C ASP A 11 -30.78 0.06 -12.59
N SER A 12 -31.54 -0.68 -13.42
CA SER A 12 -31.76 -2.11 -13.19
C SER A 12 -30.53 -2.97 -13.50
N ALA A 13 -29.68 -2.57 -14.44
CA ALA A 13 -28.45 -3.27 -14.77
C ALA A 13 -27.37 -3.04 -13.69
N GLU A 14 -27.25 -1.81 -13.19
CA GLU A 14 -26.35 -1.48 -12.07
C GLU A 14 -26.76 -2.24 -10.81
N ALA A 15 -28.05 -2.29 -10.48
CA ALA A 15 -28.55 -3.05 -9.34
C ALA A 15 -28.26 -4.55 -9.44
N GLN A 16 -28.40 -5.15 -10.62
CA GLN A 16 -28.08 -6.56 -10.82
C GLN A 16 -26.58 -6.82 -10.68
N ALA A 17 -25.72 -5.99 -11.29
CA ALA A 17 -24.27 -6.11 -11.14
C ALA A 17 -23.83 -5.97 -9.67
N ALA A 18 -24.47 -5.10 -8.89
CA ALA A 18 -24.23 -4.96 -7.47
C ALA A 18 -24.66 -6.22 -6.68
N ILE A 19 -25.81 -6.82 -7.03
CA ILE A 19 -26.26 -8.08 -6.43
C ILE A 19 -25.25 -9.19 -6.72
N ASP A 20 -24.83 -9.34 -7.97
CA ASP A 20 -23.88 -10.37 -8.38
C ASP A 20 -22.54 -10.23 -7.63
N TYR A 21 -22.03 -8.99 -7.55
CA TYR A 21 -20.82 -8.68 -6.78
C TYR A 21 -20.95 -9.03 -5.29
N LEU A 22 -22.07 -8.69 -4.66
CA LEU A 22 -22.32 -8.99 -3.24
C LEU A 22 -22.53 -10.48 -3.01
N THR A 23 -23.17 -11.19 -3.94
CA THR A 23 -23.34 -12.65 -3.90
C THR A 23 -21.99 -13.36 -3.97
N GLU A 24 -21.08 -12.94 -4.86
CA GLU A 24 -19.73 -13.50 -4.93
C GLU A 24 -18.98 -13.33 -3.60
N LYS A 25 -19.07 -12.14 -2.97
CA LYS A 25 -18.50 -11.93 -1.63
C LYS A 25 -19.08 -12.86 -0.57
N ALA A 26 -20.40 -13.03 -0.57
CA ALA A 26 -21.08 -13.90 0.38
C ALA A 26 -20.64 -15.37 0.21
N MET A 27 -20.48 -15.84 -1.02
CA MET A 27 -19.96 -17.19 -1.32
C MET A 27 -18.52 -17.37 -0.79
N GLY A 28 -17.66 -16.36 -0.94
CA GLY A 28 -16.31 -16.36 -0.36
C GLY A 28 -16.33 -16.55 1.17
N VAL A 29 -17.23 -15.86 1.88
CA VAL A 29 -17.38 -15.98 3.35
C VAL A 29 -17.78 -17.41 3.77
N VAL A 30 -18.68 -18.04 3.02
CA VAL A 30 -19.08 -19.44 3.29
C VAL A 30 -17.89 -20.38 3.10
N ALA A 31 -17.17 -20.26 1.98
CA ALA A 31 -16.01 -21.09 1.67
C ALA A 31 -14.89 -20.95 2.72
N LEU A 32 -14.64 -19.73 3.23
CA LEU A 32 -13.61 -19.47 4.23
C LEU A 32 -13.73 -20.33 5.49
N THR A 33 -14.95 -20.52 5.98
CA THR A 33 -15.18 -21.27 7.23
C THR A 33 -14.78 -22.73 7.07
N GLN A 34 -15.12 -23.33 5.92
CA GLN A 34 -14.76 -24.71 5.60
C GLN A 34 -13.24 -24.83 5.38
N LEU A 35 -12.65 -23.96 4.57
CA LEU A 35 -11.21 -23.97 4.27
C LEU A 35 -10.35 -23.74 5.52
N ALA A 36 -10.81 -22.91 6.47
CA ALA A 36 -10.12 -22.74 7.75
C ALA A 36 -10.08 -24.03 8.57
N GLN A 37 -11.16 -24.81 8.57
CA GLN A 37 -11.21 -26.11 9.27
C GLN A 37 -10.32 -27.14 8.59
N GLU A 38 -10.34 -27.20 7.25
CA GLU A 38 -9.46 -28.08 6.47
C GLU A 38 -7.99 -27.75 6.72
N LEU A 39 -7.61 -26.46 6.69
CA LEU A 39 -6.25 -26.02 6.96
C LEU A 39 -5.79 -26.35 8.38
N ALA A 40 -6.69 -26.23 9.38
CA ALA A 40 -6.40 -26.58 10.76
C ALA A 40 -6.30 -28.10 11.00
N ALA A 41 -6.96 -28.92 10.18
CA ALA A 41 -6.94 -30.37 10.27
C ALA A 41 -5.69 -31.01 9.63
N LEU A 42 -5.01 -30.29 8.74
CA LEU A 42 -3.78 -30.76 8.12
C LEU A 42 -2.64 -30.85 9.14
N LYS A 43 -2.03 -32.04 9.23
CA LYS A 43 -0.89 -32.32 10.12
C LYS A 43 0.47 -32.05 9.45
N GLY A 44 0.48 -31.48 8.25
CA GLY A 44 1.68 -31.16 7.49
C GLY A 44 2.40 -29.91 8.00
N GLY A 45 3.70 -29.81 7.75
CA GLY A 45 4.46 -28.58 7.98
C GLY A 45 4.11 -27.53 6.93
N LYS A 46 4.51 -26.27 7.17
CA LYS A 46 4.26 -25.11 6.27
C LYS A 46 4.79 -25.27 4.83
N ARG A 47 5.47 -26.36 4.51
CA ARG A 47 6.11 -26.64 3.23
C ARG A 47 5.60 -27.92 2.53
N ASP A 48 4.60 -28.59 3.10
CA ASP A 48 3.90 -29.69 2.43
C ASP A 48 3.03 -29.14 1.28
N GLU A 49 3.07 -29.75 0.10
CA GLU A 49 2.30 -29.29 -1.07
C GLU A 49 0.79 -29.29 -0.82
N ALA A 50 0.29 -30.29 -0.07
CA ALA A 50 -1.13 -30.34 0.30
C ALA A 50 -1.51 -29.16 1.22
N TYR A 51 -0.61 -28.80 2.13
CA TYR A 51 -0.77 -27.64 3.00
C TYR A 51 -0.71 -26.33 2.22
N ALA A 52 0.26 -26.19 1.29
CA ALA A 52 0.37 -25.03 0.42
C ALA A 52 -0.89 -24.86 -0.47
N LYS A 53 -1.44 -25.95 -1.03
CA LYS A 53 -2.70 -25.91 -1.80
C LYS A 53 -3.87 -25.41 -0.96
N ALA A 54 -4.00 -25.90 0.28
CA ALA A 54 -5.04 -25.42 1.20
C ALA A 54 -4.86 -23.95 1.57
N GLN A 55 -3.62 -23.48 1.75
CA GLN A 55 -3.34 -22.06 2.01
C GLN A 55 -3.69 -21.16 0.81
N VAL A 56 -3.36 -21.59 -0.40
CA VAL A 56 -3.71 -20.87 -1.63
C VAL A 56 -5.23 -20.77 -1.78
N ALA A 57 -5.95 -21.88 -1.63
CA ALA A 57 -7.42 -21.89 -1.69
C ALA A 57 -8.05 -20.98 -0.62
N PHE A 58 -7.50 -21.00 0.60
CA PHE A 58 -7.92 -20.09 1.67
C PHE A 58 -7.69 -18.62 1.31
N ALA A 59 -6.52 -18.27 0.76
CA ALA A 59 -6.20 -16.91 0.35
C ALA A 59 -7.13 -16.42 -0.77
N GLN A 60 -7.42 -17.26 -1.76
CA GLN A 60 -8.39 -16.97 -2.84
C GLN A 60 -9.80 -16.73 -2.29
N ALA A 61 -10.27 -17.57 -1.37
CA ALA A 61 -11.56 -17.37 -0.73
C ALA A 61 -11.59 -16.10 0.15
N ALA A 62 -10.46 -15.76 0.78
CA ALA A 62 -10.32 -14.58 1.63
C ALA A 62 -10.36 -13.28 0.82
N GLU A 63 -9.68 -13.25 -0.32
CA GLU A 63 -9.73 -12.13 -1.27
C GLU A 63 -11.16 -11.93 -1.78
N LYS A 64 -11.81 -13.00 -2.28
CA LYS A 64 -13.21 -12.94 -2.74
C LYS A 64 -14.17 -12.47 -1.65
N ALA A 65 -13.96 -12.88 -0.41
CA ALA A 65 -14.75 -12.44 0.74
C ALA A 65 -14.47 -10.98 1.16
N GLY A 66 -13.52 -10.29 0.54
CA GLY A 66 -13.06 -8.96 0.92
C GLY A 66 -12.35 -8.93 2.28
N ARG A 67 -11.75 -10.05 2.69
CA ARG A 67 -10.98 -10.20 3.94
C ARG A 67 -9.49 -9.95 3.74
N LEU A 68 -8.99 -10.08 2.52
CA LEU A 68 -7.66 -9.65 2.10
C LEU A 68 -7.79 -8.54 1.06
N SER A 69 -6.91 -7.54 1.12
CA SER A 69 -6.65 -6.66 -0.02
C SER A 69 -5.93 -7.42 -1.13
N ILE A 70 -5.84 -6.84 -2.33
CA ILE A 70 -5.13 -7.48 -3.45
C ILE A 70 -3.63 -7.66 -3.12
N GLU A 71 -3.01 -6.72 -2.42
CA GLU A 71 -1.61 -6.81 -2.00
C GLU A 71 -1.42 -7.93 -0.97
N GLU A 72 -2.33 -8.03 0.00
CA GLU A 72 -2.32 -9.13 0.96
C GLU A 72 -2.55 -10.47 0.26
N TYR A 73 -3.45 -10.55 -0.72
CA TYR A 73 -3.69 -11.74 -1.53
C TYR A 73 -2.43 -12.20 -2.27
N VAL A 74 -1.77 -11.28 -3.01
CA VAL A 74 -0.52 -11.57 -3.75
C VAL A 74 0.51 -12.18 -2.80
N PHE A 75 0.66 -11.63 -1.60
CA PHE A 75 1.59 -12.17 -0.60
C PHE A 75 1.12 -13.51 0.00
N PHE A 76 -0.11 -13.61 0.50
CA PHE A 76 -0.61 -14.81 1.20
C PHE A 76 -0.75 -16.02 0.28
N ALA A 77 -1.12 -15.81 -0.99
CA ALA A 77 -1.20 -16.87 -1.98
C ALA A 77 0.18 -17.26 -2.51
N GLY A 78 1.06 -16.27 -2.79
CA GLY A 78 2.38 -16.54 -3.36
C GLY A 78 3.38 -17.15 -2.37
N TYR A 79 3.38 -16.72 -1.11
CA TYR A 79 4.35 -17.15 -0.10
C TYR A 79 4.46 -18.69 0.12
N PRO A 80 3.36 -19.46 0.26
CA PRO A 80 3.47 -20.92 0.34
C PRO A 80 4.04 -21.56 -0.92
N VAL A 81 3.72 -21.00 -2.10
CA VAL A 81 4.20 -21.50 -3.40
C VAL A 81 5.70 -21.24 -3.54
N GLU A 82 6.19 -20.10 -3.07
CA GLU A 82 7.64 -19.83 -2.98
C GLU A 82 8.36 -20.86 -2.11
N GLY A 83 7.74 -21.27 -1.00
CA GLY A 83 8.26 -22.32 -0.13
C GLY A 83 8.40 -23.66 -0.86
N VAL A 84 7.34 -24.09 -1.56
CA VAL A 84 7.34 -25.34 -2.36
C VAL A 84 8.37 -25.25 -3.49
N HIS A 85 8.40 -24.15 -4.24
CA HIS A 85 9.36 -23.92 -5.31
C HIS A 85 10.81 -23.99 -4.80
N SER A 86 11.09 -23.34 -3.66
CA SER A 86 12.42 -23.33 -3.04
C SER A 86 12.83 -24.73 -2.58
N ASP A 87 11.93 -25.48 -1.94
CA ASP A 87 12.23 -26.84 -1.49
C ASP A 87 12.49 -27.79 -2.68
N ARG A 88 11.73 -27.67 -3.77
CA ARG A 88 11.97 -28.41 -5.02
C ARG A 88 13.33 -28.07 -5.63
N TRP A 89 13.71 -26.79 -5.62
CA TRP A 89 15.03 -26.33 -6.07
C TRP A 89 16.16 -26.95 -5.23
N PHE A 90 16.09 -26.83 -3.89
CA PHE A 90 17.12 -27.38 -3.00
C PHE A 90 17.18 -28.91 -3.01
N ALA A 91 16.08 -29.59 -3.32
CA ALA A 91 16.03 -31.03 -3.49
C ALA A 91 16.57 -31.53 -4.85
N GLY A 92 16.99 -30.63 -5.75
CA GLY A 92 17.51 -30.97 -7.07
C GLY A 92 16.43 -31.33 -8.09
N SER A 93 15.16 -31.00 -7.83
CA SER A 93 14.03 -31.35 -8.74
C SER A 93 14.11 -30.64 -10.10
N TYR A 94 14.98 -29.63 -10.24
CA TYR A 94 15.21 -28.89 -11.48
C TYR A 94 16.60 -29.17 -12.08
N ASP A 95 17.34 -30.15 -11.56
CA ASP A 95 18.72 -30.43 -11.99
C ASP A 95 18.80 -30.96 -13.43
N ASP A 96 17.70 -31.46 -14.00
CA ASP A 96 17.57 -31.79 -15.43
C ASP A 96 17.87 -30.58 -16.33
N GLN A 97 17.52 -29.38 -15.85
CA GLN A 97 17.73 -28.12 -16.57
C GLN A 97 18.88 -27.31 -15.98
N LEU A 98 19.03 -27.29 -14.66
CA LEU A 98 20.06 -26.51 -13.97
C LEU A 98 21.43 -27.19 -13.96
N GLY A 99 21.53 -28.51 -14.14
CA GLY A 99 22.78 -29.25 -13.97
C GLY A 99 23.90 -28.77 -14.91
N SER A 100 23.57 -28.58 -16.19
CA SER A 100 24.53 -28.08 -17.19
C SER A 100 24.96 -26.63 -16.92
N VAL A 101 24.04 -25.77 -16.51
CA VAL A 101 24.31 -24.36 -16.18
C VAL A 101 25.16 -24.28 -14.91
N ARG A 102 24.86 -25.08 -13.89
CA ARG A 102 25.64 -25.15 -12.64
C ARG A 102 27.06 -25.66 -12.92
N GLN A 103 27.23 -26.62 -13.83
CA GLN A 103 28.55 -27.07 -14.23
C GLN A 103 29.36 -25.93 -14.88
N GLN A 104 28.77 -25.16 -15.80
CA GLN A 104 29.43 -24.01 -16.42
C GLN A 104 29.83 -22.94 -15.40
N LEU A 105 28.95 -22.63 -14.43
CA LEU A 105 29.27 -21.68 -13.34
C LEU A 105 30.51 -22.16 -12.56
N ASN A 106 30.52 -23.43 -12.16
CA ASN A 106 31.64 -24.02 -11.42
C ASN A 106 32.95 -24.06 -12.24
N GLU A 107 32.86 -24.23 -13.56
CA GLU A 107 34.02 -24.19 -14.46
C GLU A 107 34.61 -22.76 -14.52
N ILE A 108 33.75 -21.74 -14.67
CA ILE A 108 34.17 -20.33 -14.66
C ILE A 108 34.77 -19.94 -13.30
N GLU A 109 34.16 -20.35 -12.19
CA GLU A 109 34.70 -20.12 -10.83
C GLU A 109 36.11 -20.69 -10.69
N LYS A 110 36.34 -21.92 -11.16
CA LYS A 110 37.66 -22.56 -11.14
C LYS A 110 38.67 -21.87 -12.05
N GLU A 111 38.25 -21.44 -13.24
CA GLU A 111 39.11 -20.71 -14.19
C GLU A 111 39.59 -19.38 -13.62
N HIS A 112 38.74 -18.70 -12.85
CA HIS A 112 39.06 -17.45 -12.15
C HIS A 112 39.70 -17.66 -10.77
N GLY A 113 39.99 -18.91 -10.41
CA GLY A 113 40.77 -19.26 -9.22
C GLY A 113 39.99 -19.20 -7.90
N LEU A 114 38.65 -19.24 -7.93
CA LEU A 114 37.87 -19.39 -6.71
C LEU A 114 37.98 -20.82 -6.17
N SER A 115 38.15 -20.91 -4.86
CA SER A 115 38.11 -22.17 -4.12
C SER A 115 36.66 -22.60 -3.85
N ASP A 116 36.45 -23.87 -3.52
CA ASP A 116 35.12 -24.38 -3.16
C ASP A 116 34.52 -23.57 -2.00
N GLY A 117 33.38 -22.90 -2.27
CA GLY A 117 32.66 -22.08 -1.30
C GLY A 117 33.07 -20.60 -1.26
N GLU A 118 34.08 -20.19 -2.02
CA GLU A 118 34.33 -18.78 -2.31
C GLU A 118 33.32 -18.27 -3.36
N TYR A 119 32.96 -16.99 -3.28
CA TYR A 119 32.02 -16.35 -4.19
C TYR A 119 32.43 -14.90 -4.44
N TRP A 120 32.06 -14.36 -5.60
CA TRP A 120 32.21 -12.92 -5.88
C TRP A 120 31.19 -12.09 -5.12
N LEU A 121 31.59 -10.91 -4.65
CA LEU A 121 30.60 -9.93 -4.18
C LEU A 121 29.79 -9.38 -5.36
N ARG A 122 28.68 -8.74 -5.04
CA ARG A 122 27.77 -8.17 -6.03
C ARG A 122 28.52 -7.16 -6.92
N GLY A 123 28.56 -7.44 -8.22
CA GLY A 123 29.21 -6.59 -9.21
C GLY A 123 30.69 -6.90 -9.46
N GLU A 124 31.27 -7.88 -8.76
CA GLU A 124 32.67 -8.29 -8.94
C GLU A 124 32.84 -9.50 -9.87
N ALA A 125 31.75 -10.25 -10.11
CA ALA A 125 31.78 -11.41 -10.98
C ALA A 125 32.11 -11.03 -12.44
N PRO A 126 32.91 -11.84 -13.16
CA PRO A 126 33.28 -11.56 -14.54
C PRO A 126 32.07 -11.65 -15.47
N PRO A 127 32.08 -10.96 -16.64
CA PRO A 127 30.92 -10.89 -17.54
C PRO A 127 30.38 -12.25 -17.99
N GLU A 128 31.26 -13.23 -18.21
CA GLU A 128 30.89 -14.60 -18.58
C GLU A 128 30.12 -15.32 -17.46
N TYR A 129 30.51 -15.12 -16.20
CA TYR A 129 29.76 -15.67 -15.06
C TYR A 129 28.39 -15.00 -14.96
N GLN A 130 28.33 -13.67 -15.12
CA GLN A 130 27.07 -12.93 -15.08
C GLN A 130 26.09 -13.43 -16.16
N ALA A 131 26.60 -13.72 -17.37
CA ALA A 131 25.78 -14.26 -18.46
C ALA A 131 25.21 -15.64 -18.13
N VAL A 132 26.02 -16.56 -17.61
CA VAL A 132 25.57 -17.92 -17.24
C VAL A 132 24.66 -17.87 -16.00
N SER A 133 24.94 -17.00 -15.03
CA SER A 133 24.11 -16.80 -13.84
C SER A 133 22.73 -16.27 -14.23
N ALA A 134 22.63 -15.37 -15.21
CA ALA A 134 21.36 -14.90 -15.72
C ALA A 134 20.52 -16.03 -16.35
N MET A 135 21.16 -16.99 -17.04
CA MET A 135 20.47 -18.19 -17.54
C MET A 135 19.97 -19.08 -16.40
N TYR A 136 20.76 -19.22 -15.33
CA TYR A 136 20.36 -19.95 -14.13
C TYR A 136 19.12 -19.33 -13.49
N ASP A 137 19.12 -18.00 -13.33
CA ASP A 137 18.01 -17.23 -12.77
C ASP A 137 16.76 -17.32 -13.66
N GLU A 138 16.91 -17.25 -14.99
CA GLU A 138 15.79 -17.38 -15.94
C GLU A 138 15.11 -18.76 -15.83
N ILE A 139 15.89 -19.83 -15.64
CA ILE A 139 15.33 -21.17 -15.42
C ILE A 139 14.54 -21.21 -14.10
N LEU A 140 15.08 -20.63 -13.02
CA LEU A 140 14.39 -20.58 -11.74
C LEU A 140 13.12 -19.76 -11.80
N ASP A 141 13.16 -18.57 -12.43
CA ASP A 141 11.99 -17.71 -12.60
C ASP A 141 10.89 -18.45 -13.39
N ARG A 142 11.24 -19.13 -14.49
CA ARG A 142 10.31 -19.95 -15.25
C ARG A 142 9.72 -21.07 -14.40
N LYS A 143 10.54 -21.78 -13.62
CA LYS A 143 10.07 -22.83 -12.70
C LYS A 143 9.15 -22.29 -11.60
N PHE A 144 9.38 -21.07 -11.14
CA PHE A 144 8.48 -20.44 -10.19
C PHE A 144 7.13 -20.10 -10.84
N LEU A 145 7.11 -19.57 -12.06
CA LEU A 145 5.87 -19.34 -12.81
C LEU A 145 5.08 -20.64 -13.05
N GLU A 146 5.76 -21.73 -13.45
CA GLU A 146 5.15 -23.06 -13.57
C GLU A 146 4.53 -23.52 -12.24
N THR A 147 5.20 -23.25 -11.11
CA THR A 147 4.70 -23.61 -9.78
C THR A 147 3.48 -22.77 -9.39
N LEU A 148 3.45 -21.47 -9.72
CA LEU A 148 2.24 -20.64 -9.52
C LEU A 148 1.05 -21.19 -10.31
N GLU A 149 1.25 -21.55 -11.57
CA GLU A 149 0.22 -22.12 -12.43
C GLU A 149 -0.28 -23.48 -11.91
N GLU A 150 0.61 -24.35 -11.41
CA GLU A 150 0.23 -25.62 -10.79
C GLU A 150 -0.70 -25.45 -9.58
N PHE A 151 -0.52 -24.35 -8.83
CA PHE A 151 -1.32 -24.01 -7.66
C PHE A 151 -2.57 -23.18 -8.01
N GLY A 152 -2.85 -22.99 -9.31
CA GLY A 152 -4.04 -22.27 -9.79
C GLY A 152 -3.94 -20.75 -9.64
N LEU A 153 -2.73 -20.20 -9.53
CA LEU A 153 -2.44 -18.77 -9.41
C LEU A 153 -2.01 -18.19 -10.77
N HIS A 154 -2.78 -18.48 -11.81
CA HIS A 154 -2.47 -18.06 -13.18
C HIS A 154 -2.38 -16.54 -13.30
N GLU A 155 -3.24 -15.81 -12.59
CA GLU A 155 -3.24 -14.36 -12.57
C GLU A 155 -1.96 -13.77 -11.95
N LEU A 156 -1.39 -14.42 -10.93
CA LEU A 156 -0.13 -13.99 -10.34
C LEU A 156 1.07 -14.34 -11.23
N ALA A 157 1.02 -15.50 -11.89
CA ALA A 157 2.01 -15.89 -12.88
C ALA A 157 2.02 -14.89 -14.07
N ASP A 158 0.84 -14.54 -14.57
CA ASP A 158 0.67 -13.54 -15.63
C ASP A 158 1.15 -12.15 -15.18
N MET A 159 0.82 -11.73 -13.96
CA MET A 159 1.29 -10.47 -13.41
C MET A 159 2.81 -10.45 -13.31
N LYS A 160 3.46 -11.49 -12.75
CA LYS A 160 4.93 -11.54 -12.68
C LYS A 160 5.58 -11.57 -14.07
N ARG A 161 4.92 -12.17 -15.07
CA ARG A 161 5.43 -12.26 -16.45
C ARG A 161 5.31 -10.94 -17.22
N GLN A 162 4.16 -10.27 -17.11
CA GLN A 162 3.84 -9.08 -17.91
C GLN A 162 4.24 -7.77 -17.20
N HIS A 163 4.14 -7.76 -15.87
CA HIS A 163 4.34 -6.60 -15.01
C HIS A 163 5.16 -6.98 -13.75
N PRO A 164 6.42 -7.41 -13.91
CA PRO A 164 7.24 -7.92 -12.80
C PRO A 164 7.44 -6.91 -11.67
N ASP A 165 7.57 -5.62 -11.99
CA ASP A 165 7.72 -4.55 -11.01
C ASP A 165 6.44 -4.36 -10.18
N ASP A 166 5.26 -4.46 -10.81
CA ASP A 166 3.97 -4.36 -10.12
C ASP A 166 3.76 -5.57 -9.20
N TYR A 167 4.08 -6.78 -9.67
CA TYR A 167 4.06 -7.98 -8.83
C TYR A 167 4.97 -7.83 -7.61
N ALA A 168 6.21 -7.38 -7.81
CA ALA A 168 7.16 -7.17 -6.72
C ALA A 168 6.67 -6.13 -5.71
N ALA A 169 6.12 -5.01 -6.20
CA ALA A 169 5.56 -3.96 -5.36
C ALA A 169 4.33 -4.44 -4.55
N MET A 170 3.41 -5.17 -5.17
CA MET A 170 2.23 -5.72 -4.49
C MET A 170 2.63 -6.77 -3.45
N ARG A 171 3.52 -7.69 -3.80
CA ARG A 171 4.04 -8.71 -2.89
C ARG A 171 4.72 -8.06 -1.67
N GLU A 172 5.55 -7.05 -1.89
CA GLU A 172 6.23 -6.35 -0.80
C GLU A 172 5.24 -5.58 0.07
N SER A 173 4.27 -4.89 -0.52
CA SER A 173 3.19 -4.21 0.21
C SER A 173 2.42 -5.19 1.10
N GLY A 174 2.02 -6.35 0.55
CA GLY A 174 1.38 -7.43 1.30
C GLY A 174 2.25 -7.96 2.45
N ARG A 175 3.54 -8.24 2.20
CA ARG A 175 4.49 -8.69 3.22
C ARG A 175 4.59 -7.69 4.37
N ARG A 176 4.73 -6.40 4.08
CA ARG A 176 4.81 -5.33 5.08
C ARG A 176 3.52 -5.21 5.87
N ASN A 177 2.37 -5.32 5.22
CA ASN A 177 1.10 -5.36 5.92
C ASN A 177 0.99 -6.58 6.84
N VAL A 178 1.63 -7.72 6.56
CA VAL A 178 1.61 -8.86 7.48
C VAL A 178 2.60 -8.72 8.65
N PHE A 179 3.84 -8.33 8.38
CA PHE A 179 4.93 -8.38 9.37
C PHE A 179 5.33 -7.04 9.99
N GLU A 180 4.94 -5.93 9.38
CA GLU A 180 5.37 -4.57 9.74
C GLU A 180 4.17 -3.66 10.09
N LYS A 181 3.03 -4.22 10.53
CA LYS A 181 1.83 -3.43 10.93
C LYS A 181 2.14 -2.33 11.94
N GLN A 182 3.17 -2.54 12.76
CA GLN A 182 3.65 -1.62 13.78
C GLN A 182 4.50 -0.46 13.25
N ASP A 183 5.00 -0.54 12.01
CA ASP A 183 5.73 0.55 11.35
C ASP A 183 4.78 1.63 10.82
N LEU A 184 4.16 2.30 11.79
CA LEU A 184 3.17 3.34 11.55
C LEU A 184 3.77 4.58 10.88
N SER A 185 5.08 4.82 11.04
CA SER A 185 5.74 5.94 10.37
C SER A 185 5.86 5.68 8.86
N ALA A 186 6.30 4.48 8.45
CA ALA A 186 6.29 4.15 7.02
C ALA A 186 4.87 4.09 6.45
N ALA A 187 3.90 3.56 7.21
CA ALA A 187 2.50 3.55 6.79
C ALA A 187 1.94 4.96 6.55
N LEU A 188 2.20 5.91 7.46
CA LEU A 188 1.80 7.31 7.30
C LEU A 188 2.50 7.99 6.12
N SER A 189 3.77 7.68 5.87
CA SER A 189 4.51 8.21 4.72
C SER A 189 3.91 7.75 3.40
N ASN A 190 3.64 6.44 3.27
CA ASN A 190 2.96 5.86 2.11
C ASN A 190 1.55 6.46 1.92
N LEU A 191 0.81 6.63 3.00
CA LEU A 191 -0.53 7.22 2.97
C LEU A 191 -0.49 8.70 2.54
N THR A 192 0.51 9.45 2.99
CA THR A 192 0.74 10.84 2.55
C THR A 192 0.94 10.89 1.03
N ALA A 193 1.85 10.08 0.49
CA ALA A 193 2.12 10.01 -0.95
C ALA A 193 0.87 9.57 -1.74
N THR A 194 0.10 8.63 -1.20
CA THR A 194 -1.17 8.18 -1.80
C THR A 194 -2.17 9.33 -1.91
N TYR A 195 -2.40 10.07 -0.83
CA TYR A 195 -3.30 11.21 -0.84
C TYR A 195 -2.82 12.35 -1.74
N GLU A 196 -1.51 12.63 -1.78
CA GLU A 196 -0.93 13.60 -2.73
C GLU A 196 -1.18 13.18 -4.19
N GLY A 197 -0.97 11.89 -4.50
CA GLY A 197 -1.23 11.32 -5.82
C GLY A 197 -2.70 11.37 -6.22
N GLU A 198 -3.61 10.98 -5.31
CA GLU A 198 -5.05 11.07 -5.53
C GLU A 198 -5.51 12.51 -5.71
N ALA A 199 -4.97 13.45 -4.94
CA ALA A 199 -5.27 14.87 -5.12
C ALA A 199 -4.92 15.35 -6.54
N LYS A 200 -3.77 14.90 -7.08
CA LYS A 200 -3.34 15.23 -8.44
C LYS A 200 -4.24 14.59 -9.49
N ARG A 201 -4.58 13.31 -9.35
CA ARG A 201 -5.50 12.60 -10.25
C ARG A 201 -6.88 13.25 -10.27
N ALA A 202 -7.48 13.47 -9.09
CA ALA A 202 -8.78 14.10 -8.95
C ALA A 202 -8.81 15.50 -9.59
N ALA A 203 -7.80 16.33 -9.34
CA ALA A 203 -7.71 17.66 -9.94
C ALA A 203 -7.59 17.60 -11.48
N SER A 204 -6.83 16.63 -12.00
CA SER A 204 -6.66 16.45 -13.46
C SER A 204 -7.97 16.03 -14.14
N GLY A 205 -8.85 15.33 -13.42
CA GLY A 205 -10.21 14.99 -13.86
C GLY A 205 -11.29 16.04 -13.53
N GLY A 206 -10.92 17.22 -13.01
CA GLY A 206 -11.87 18.28 -12.63
C GLY A 206 -12.63 18.04 -11.32
N ALA A 207 -12.30 16.99 -10.56
CA ALA A 207 -12.90 16.67 -9.27
C ALA A 207 -12.23 17.47 -8.12
N TYR A 208 -12.35 18.80 -8.16
CA TYR A 208 -11.61 19.71 -7.27
C TYR A 208 -11.96 19.58 -5.78
N LEU A 209 -13.21 19.25 -5.44
CA LEU A 209 -13.60 18.96 -4.05
C LEU A 209 -12.84 17.74 -3.50
N ALA A 210 -12.82 16.64 -4.25
CA ALA A 210 -12.07 15.44 -3.87
C ALA A 210 -10.57 15.76 -3.75
N ALA A 211 -10.02 16.51 -4.70
CA ALA A 211 -8.62 16.92 -4.67
C ALA A 211 -8.27 17.73 -3.41
N ALA A 212 -9.10 18.70 -3.03
CA ALA A 212 -8.90 19.50 -1.82
C ALA A 212 -9.03 18.68 -0.53
N ILE A 213 -9.95 17.72 -0.49
CA ILE A 213 -10.09 16.78 0.64
C ILE A 213 -8.84 15.93 0.79
N MET A 214 -8.32 15.36 -0.31
CA MET A 214 -7.12 14.53 -0.29
C MET A 214 -5.88 15.30 0.16
N LEU A 215 -5.70 16.56 -0.30
CA LEU A 215 -4.62 17.41 0.22
C LEU A 215 -4.72 17.66 1.73
N GLY A 216 -5.93 17.78 2.26
CA GLY A 216 -6.10 17.93 3.70
C GLY A 216 -5.84 16.66 4.49
N SER A 217 -6.20 15.49 3.98
CA SER A 217 -5.80 14.22 4.57
C SER A 217 -4.27 14.05 4.53
N ALA A 218 -3.61 14.45 3.44
CA ALA A 218 -2.15 14.43 3.34
C ALA A 218 -1.49 15.38 4.35
N ALA A 219 -2.09 16.56 4.59
CA ALA A 219 -1.58 17.52 5.59
C ALA A 219 -1.69 16.97 7.01
N GLU A 220 -2.80 16.32 7.33
CA GLU A 220 -3.00 15.63 8.61
C GLU A 220 -1.96 14.53 8.82
N CYS A 221 -1.69 13.70 7.80
CA CYS A 221 -0.64 12.67 7.87
C CYS A 221 0.75 13.26 8.13
N ARG A 222 1.13 14.36 7.45
CA ARG A 222 2.42 15.02 7.68
C ARG A 222 2.58 15.57 9.09
N LEU A 223 1.53 16.13 9.67
CA LEU A 223 1.55 16.59 11.06
C LEU A 223 1.69 15.42 12.04
N MET A 224 0.99 14.31 11.79
CA MET A 224 1.15 13.08 12.59
C MET A 224 2.58 12.53 12.51
N LEU A 225 3.16 12.48 11.31
CA LEU A 225 4.56 12.09 11.10
C LEU A 225 5.51 12.98 11.88
N LYS A 226 5.40 14.31 11.71
CA LYS A 226 6.25 15.28 12.40
C LYS A 226 6.20 15.10 13.92
N ALA A 227 5.01 14.92 14.47
CA ALA A 227 4.81 14.70 15.91
C ALA A 227 5.39 13.37 16.40
N ARG A 228 5.36 12.32 15.57
CA ARG A 228 5.96 11.02 15.90
C ARG A 228 7.48 11.06 15.83
N ASP A 229 8.04 11.78 14.86
CA ASP A 229 9.49 11.89 14.69
C ASP A 229 10.11 12.80 15.77
N ASN A 230 9.31 13.66 16.42
CA ASN A 230 9.74 14.59 17.46
C ASN A 230 8.91 14.42 18.76
N PRO A 231 8.93 13.23 19.40
CA PRO A 231 7.96 12.88 20.44
C PRO A 231 8.08 13.73 21.71
N ILE A 232 9.29 14.18 22.05
CA ILE A 232 9.53 15.03 23.23
C ILE A 232 8.93 16.42 23.01
N GLU A 233 9.24 17.05 21.88
CA GLU A 233 8.69 18.36 21.50
C GLU A 233 7.17 18.30 21.37
N ALA A 234 6.66 17.28 20.67
CA ALA A 234 5.23 17.05 20.49
C ALA A 234 4.50 16.93 21.83
N SER A 235 5.02 16.13 22.75
CA SER A 235 4.42 15.93 24.07
C SER A 235 4.49 17.18 24.94
N SER A 236 5.59 17.92 24.86
CA SER A 236 5.75 19.17 25.61
C SER A 236 4.77 20.23 25.11
N ALA A 237 4.70 20.43 23.79
CA ALA A 237 3.76 21.35 23.15
C ALA A 237 2.32 20.94 23.40
N PHE A 238 1.98 19.65 23.27
CA PHE A 238 0.64 19.17 23.61
C PHE A 238 0.28 19.50 25.06
N SER A 239 1.20 19.35 26.01
CA SER A 239 0.94 19.59 27.43
C SER A 239 0.73 21.08 27.77
N SER A 240 1.30 22.01 26.99
CA SER A 240 1.08 23.45 27.16
C SER A 240 -0.24 23.93 26.54
N LEU A 241 -0.89 23.12 25.68
CA LEU A 241 -2.15 23.51 25.07
C LEU A 241 -3.31 23.64 26.07
N PRO A 242 -4.23 24.60 25.84
CA PRO A 242 -5.45 24.74 26.63
C PRO A 242 -6.28 23.44 26.70
N PRO A 243 -6.94 23.13 27.83
CA PRO A 243 -7.76 21.93 27.99
C PRO A 243 -8.86 21.78 26.91
N GLU A 244 -9.37 22.89 26.38
CA GLU A 244 -10.41 22.94 25.37
C GLU A 244 -9.96 22.43 23.99
N ILE A 245 -8.63 22.47 23.74
CA ILE A 245 -8.01 21.95 22.52
C ILE A 245 -7.64 20.48 22.73
N ARG A 246 -7.04 20.11 23.88
CA ARG A 246 -6.63 18.73 24.20
C ARG A 246 -7.77 17.70 24.31
N ARG A 247 -9.03 18.13 24.26
CA ARG A 247 -10.30 17.36 24.38
C ARG A 247 -10.16 15.83 24.47
N ARG A 248 -10.07 15.29 25.69
CA ARG A 248 -10.09 13.82 25.96
C ARG A 248 -9.05 13.01 25.17
N GLN A 249 -8.05 13.65 24.56
CA GLN A 249 -6.99 12.99 23.79
C GLN A 249 -5.84 12.65 24.73
N GLY A 250 -5.23 11.48 24.50
CA GLY A 250 -4.02 11.06 25.20
C GLY A 250 -2.77 11.70 24.60
N ALA A 251 -1.60 11.35 25.13
CA ALA A 251 -0.33 11.85 24.61
C ALA A 251 0.08 11.23 23.25
N ASN A 252 -0.68 10.27 22.72
CA ASN A 252 -0.39 9.62 21.44
C ASN A 252 -0.81 10.52 20.27
N PRO A 253 0.13 10.98 19.41
CA PRO A 253 -0.17 11.85 18.27
C PRO A 253 -1.19 11.27 17.27
N LEU A 254 -1.28 9.94 17.16
CA LEU A 254 -2.26 9.29 16.27
C LEU A 254 -3.71 9.42 16.74
N SER A 255 -3.93 9.82 18.00
CA SER A 255 -5.26 10.06 18.54
C SER A 255 -5.69 11.52 18.44
N TRP A 256 -4.77 12.41 18.03
CA TRP A 256 -5.04 13.82 17.92
C TRP A 256 -5.84 14.09 16.65
N ASP A 257 -6.86 14.93 16.78
CA ASP A 257 -7.60 15.43 15.63
C ASP A 257 -6.78 16.52 14.91
N PHE A 258 -7.20 16.84 13.69
CA PHE A 258 -6.48 17.80 12.87
C PHE A 258 -6.33 19.19 13.53
N ILE A 259 -7.28 19.64 14.38
CA ILE A 259 -7.12 20.93 15.06
C ILE A 259 -6.06 20.87 16.15
N THR A 260 -6.01 19.79 16.94
CA THR A 260 -4.96 19.56 17.93
C THR A 260 -3.59 19.43 17.26
N LEU A 261 -3.48 18.71 16.14
CA LEU A 261 -2.24 18.56 15.37
C LEU A 261 -1.69 19.91 14.91
N ILE A 262 -2.54 20.80 14.38
CA ILE A 262 -2.14 22.15 13.98
C ILE A 262 -1.69 22.98 15.19
N ALA A 263 -2.41 22.88 16.31
CA ALA A 263 -2.08 23.61 17.53
C ALA A 263 -0.75 23.16 18.13
N VAL A 264 -0.50 21.85 18.21
CA VAL A 264 0.79 21.28 18.64
C VAL A 264 1.91 21.76 17.73
N ALA A 265 1.73 21.71 16.42
CA ALA A 265 2.77 22.13 15.48
C ALA A 265 3.06 23.65 15.53
N ALA A 266 2.06 24.48 15.83
CA ALA A 266 2.26 25.90 16.05
C ALA A 266 3.03 26.15 17.37
N GLU A 267 2.62 25.49 18.44
CA GLU A 267 3.24 25.60 19.78
C GLU A 267 4.68 25.07 19.80
N ALA A 268 4.94 23.96 19.08
CA ALA A 268 6.27 23.41 18.87
C ALA A 268 7.11 24.21 17.85
N THR A 269 6.58 25.31 17.32
CA THR A 269 7.23 26.19 16.34
C THR A 269 7.56 25.55 14.99
N TRP A 270 7.03 24.37 14.69
CA TRP A 270 7.14 23.73 13.36
C TRP A 270 6.33 24.49 12.31
N LEU A 271 5.23 25.14 12.72
CA LEU A 271 4.44 26.02 11.88
C LEU A 271 4.54 27.46 12.37
N GLY A 272 5.52 28.20 11.85
CA GLY A 272 5.72 29.61 12.15
C GLY A 272 5.06 30.57 11.15
N THR A 273 5.61 31.78 11.10
CA THR A 273 5.31 32.78 10.08
C THR A 273 6.37 32.71 8.99
N LEU A 274 5.94 32.62 7.72
CA LEU A 274 6.83 32.71 6.57
C LEU A 274 6.81 34.12 6.02
N GLU A 275 7.94 34.81 6.06
CA GLU A 275 8.10 36.16 5.49
C GLU A 275 8.63 36.12 4.06
N ARG A 276 8.01 36.89 3.16
CA ARG A 276 8.40 37.08 1.76
C ARG A 276 8.20 38.55 1.37
N GLY A 277 9.27 39.33 1.47
CA GLY A 277 9.22 40.77 1.28
C GLY A 277 8.30 41.40 2.34
N GLU A 278 7.29 42.14 1.89
CA GLU A 278 6.32 42.81 2.77
C GLU A 278 5.16 41.91 3.23
N ILE A 279 5.10 40.65 2.75
CA ILE A 279 4.00 39.73 3.04
C ILE A 279 4.45 38.67 4.05
N ALA A 280 3.65 38.52 5.11
CA ALA A 280 3.81 37.49 6.13
C ALA A 280 2.68 36.46 6.03
N TYR A 281 3.04 35.19 5.83
CA TYR A 281 2.10 34.07 5.76
C TYR A 281 2.10 33.28 7.07
N SER A 282 0.94 33.17 7.72
CA SER A 282 0.79 32.33 8.91
C SER A 282 0.54 30.88 8.51
N LEU A 283 1.55 30.02 8.65
CA LEU A 283 1.44 28.60 8.33
C LEU A 283 0.35 27.88 9.15
N PRO A 284 0.15 28.16 10.46
CA PRO A 284 -0.98 27.60 11.20
C PRO A 284 -2.35 27.97 10.63
N ARG A 285 -2.51 29.20 10.11
CA ARG A 285 -3.77 29.62 9.47
C ARG A 285 -3.97 28.94 8.12
N LEU A 286 -2.91 28.75 7.34
CA LEU A 286 -2.97 27.97 6.09
C LEU A 286 -3.32 26.50 6.36
N ALA A 287 -2.73 25.88 7.40
CA ALA A 287 -3.09 24.54 7.82
C ALA A 287 -4.57 24.45 8.24
N THR A 288 -5.08 25.48 8.94
CA THR A 288 -6.50 25.58 9.31
C THR A 288 -7.41 25.70 8.09
N LEU A 289 -7.01 26.43 7.05
CA LEU A 289 -7.75 26.52 5.79
C LEU A 289 -7.86 25.16 5.11
N ILE A 290 -6.74 24.42 5.03
CA ILE A 290 -6.70 23.06 4.49
C ILE A 290 -7.65 22.13 5.28
N ARG A 291 -7.61 22.20 6.61
CA ARG A 291 -8.53 21.43 7.48
C ARG A 291 -10.00 21.75 7.20
N VAL A 292 -10.34 23.03 7.01
CA VAL A 292 -11.70 23.44 6.69
C VAL A 292 -12.15 22.83 5.36
N ASN A 293 -11.29 22.84 4.34
CA ASN A 293 -11.58 22.24 3.04
C ASN A 293 -11.78 20.72 3.15
N ARG A 294 -10.92 20.01 3.89
CA ARG A 294 -11.07 18.57 4.17
C ARG A 294 -12.39 18.24 4.84
N ASN A 295 -12.81 19.06 5.80
CA ASN A 295 -14.04 18.83 6.55
C ASN A 295 -15.32 19.07 5.74
N MET A 296 -15.23 19.59 4.52
CA MET A 296 -16.37 19.66 3.59
C MET A 296 -16.84 18.28 3.10
N VAL A 297 -16.04 17.23 3.32
CA VAL A 297 -16.49 15.84 3.14
C VAL A 297 -17.72 15.51 3.98
N HIS A 298 -17.94 16.22 5.09
CA HIS A 298 -19.09 16.00 5.97
C HIS A 298 -20.28 16.88 5.51
N PRO A 299 -21.39 16.29 5.02
CA PRO A 299 -22.47 17.05 4.40
C PRO A 299 -23.09 18.10 5.34
N ALA A 300 -23.31 17.75 6.61
CA ALA A 300 -23.86 18.68 7.60
C ALA A 300 -22.92 19.88 7.87
N ARG A 301 -21.60 19.65 7.83
CA ARG A 301 -20.61 20.71 8.01
C ARG A 301 -20.59 21.62 6.80
N TYR A 302 -20.57 21.04 5.61
CA TYR A 302 -20.57 21.78 4.37
C TYR A 302 -21.84 22.63 4.23
N ALA A 303 -23.02 22.05 4.43
CA ALA A 303 -24.29 22.77 4.37
C ALA A 303 -24.35 23.95 5.34
N LYS A 304 -23.69 23.86 6.51
CA LYS A 304 -23.65 24.94 7.50
C LYS A 304 -22.63 26.02 7.16
N ASP A 305 -21.41 25.63 6.80
CA ASP A 305 -20.27 26.55 6.68
C ASP A 305 -20.20 27.20 5.29
N ARG A 306 -20.65 26.49 4.25
CA ARG A 306 -20.63 26.96 2.85
C ARG A 306 -21.86 26.49 2.06
N PRO A 307 -23.08 26.88 2.47
CA PRO A 307 -24.29 26.51 1.74
C PRO A 307 -24.23 27.02 0.29
N PHE A 308 -24.56 26.15 -0.66
CA PHE A 308 -24.70 26.47 -2.09
C PHE A 308 -23.42 26.97 -2.79
N VAL A 309 -22.25 26.87 -2.15
CA VAL A 309 -20.97 27.21 -2.78
C VAL A 309 -20.44 25.97 -3.51
N TYR A 310 -19.92 26.15 -4.72
CA TYR A 310 -19.19 25.10 -5.44
C TYR A 310 -17.69 25.19 -5.15
N ILE A 311 -17.06 24.06 -4.79
CA ILE A 311 -15.60 23.97 -4.64
C ILE A 311 -15.00 23.65 -6.02
N GLY A 312 -14.71 24.71 -6.77
CA GLY A 312 -14.05 24.64 -8.07
C GLY A 312 -12.54 24.81 -7.99
N GLU A 313 -11.94 24.99 -9.16
CA GLU A 313 -10.48 25.09 -9.36
C GLU A 313 -9.80 26.11 -8.44
N GLN A 314 -10.41 27.28 -8.22
CA GLN A 314 -9.82 28.33 -7.37
C GLN A 314 -9.57 27.85 -5.94
N VAL A 315 -10.57 27.23 -5.31
CA VAL A 315 -10.44 26.75 -3.91
C VAL A 315 -9.42 25.61 -3.84
N TYR A 316 -9.39 24.75 -4.85
CA TYR A 316 -8.32 23.75 -4.96
C TYR A 316 -6.94 24.41 -5.11
N GLY A 317 -6.80 25.46 -5.92
CA GLY A 317 -5.56 26.22 -6.08
C GLY A 317 -5.06 26.79 -4.75
N GLU A 318 -5.95 27.37 -3.95
CA GLU A 318 -5.65 27.83 -2.59
C GLU A 318 -5.22 26.70 -1.66
N ALA A 319 -5.92 25.56 -1.69
CA ALA A 319 -5.57 24.38 -0.90
C ALA A 319 -4.20 23.81 -1.30
N ARG A 320 -3.92 23.75 -2.60
CA ARG A 320 -2.64 23.29 -3.16
C ARG A 320 -1.48 24.20 -2.78
N ALA A 321 -1.66 25.52 -2.90
CA ALA A 321 -0.64 26.49 -2.51
C ALA A 321 -0.36 26.42 -1.00
N SER A 322 -1.43 26.39 -0.19
CA SER A 322 -1.33 26.23 1.26
C SER A 322 -0.60 24.94 1.64
N TYR A 323 -0.94 23.84 0.97
CA TYR A 323 -0.33 22.53 1.20
C TYR A 323 1.15 22.52 0.85
N ALA A 324 1.54 23.15 -0.26
CA ALA A 324 2.95 23.22 -0.68
C ALA A 324 3.82 23.92 0.37
N LEU A 325 3.33 25.03 0.95
CA LEU A 325 4.02 25.74 2.03
C LEU A 325 4.05 24.93 3.33
N LEU A 326 2.95 24.25 3.65
CA LEU A 326 2.89 23.37 4.82
C LEU A 326 3.91 22.22 4.71
N ARG A 327 3.96 21.58 3.54
CA ARG A 327 4.89 20.49 3.25
C ARG A 327 6.34 20.95 3.43
N ASP A 328 6.70 22.08 2.82
CA ASP A 328 8.05 22.65 2.94
C ASP A 328 8.46 22.91 4.39
N ALA A 329 7.53 23.43 5.21
CA ALA A 329 7.80 23.70 6.63
C ALA A 329 7.96 22.45 7.49
N LEU A 330 7.26 21.36 7.15
CA LEU A 330 7.28 20.12 7.94
C LEU A 330 8.43 19.19 7.54
N GLY A 331 8.93 19.29 6.30
CA GLY A 331 9.91 18.36 5.70
C GLY A 331 9.21 17.14 5.11
#